data_AF-A0A9X2D0W3-F1
#
_entry.id   AF-A0A9X2D0W3-F1
#
_cell.length_a   1.000
_cell.length_b   1.000
_cell.length_c   1.000
_cell.angle_alpha   90.00
_cell.angle_beta   90.00
_cell.angle_gamma   90.00
#
_symmetry.space_group_name_H-M   'P 1'
#
loop_
_entity.id
_entity.type
_entity.pdbx_description
1 polymer ?
#
loop_
_entity_poly.entity_id
_entity_poly.type
_entity_poly.pdbx_seq_one_letter_code
_entity_poly.pdbx_strand_id
1 'polypeptide(L)'
;MNIEFQDLREQLLQFKHADSAGRVTILDKTALAIKNLPQQIQNKERAGDAYTKMSYAATLINYADALQRIENQDYFNILIDFKMVPLFEDPRFSVLNQYFEFHHTKPQMRLKKPINQIPTTIWQLFRVAQKAQLELKGTLNQYHLDELDILNPPPDQLYPLPIQMMGQYENESVDRVSATPSGKYRFATRFGEYLLPGGGMVEIDLEKTPENLLRKMLDEHLEEEHANLWIKANHYYDEINPDEFVTVITQSMAHHSKLDSILENPGIREQLEAVLVTRKNNSVIIAELMELINHLKLSSDLQKKSNQQHLIHGLKAAIQVEPFKRTALYDEAYQFIKSHSIRRRIEQFGDTRAVGGKQISNSFLMTGEPLDVWFSAKFPDYGCKFGDDLTGCGVESLTLLQALAQFRLVKYSHILIVLAHQLVGFKRNTLYFDEVWDIKEFQKARKTLLREAQAASKLIQTGL
;
A
#
# COMPACT_ATOMS: atom_id res chain seq x y z
N MET A 1 3.96 -12.66 -17.77
CA MET A 1 3.45 -11.64 -18.72
C MET A 1 3.29 -10.35 -17.92
N ASN A 2 4.05 -9.33 -18.29
CA ASN A 2 4.01 -8.02 -17.64
C ASN A 2 2.79 -7.24 -18.16
N ILE A 3 2.17 -6.45 -17.30
CA ILE A 3 1.26 -5.39 -17.74
C ILE A 3 2.05 -4.11 -17.59
N GLU A 4 2.36 -3.50 -18.72
CA GLU A 4 3.07 -2.23 -18.80
C GLU A 4 2.08 -1.17 -19.28
N PHE A 5 1.89 -0.13 -18.48
CA PHE A 5 1.10 1.02 -18.88
C PHE A 5 2.01 2.03 -19.61
N GLN A 6 2.67 1.59 -20.68
CA GLN A 6 3.68 2.37 -21.42
C GLN A 6 3.15 3.73 -21.89
N ASP A 7 1.95 3.76 -22.47
CA ASP A 7 1.32 5.01 -22.91
C ASP A 7 1.14 6.00 -21.75
N LEU A 8 0.73 5.51 -20.56
CA LEU A 8 0.59 6.34 -19.37
C LEU A 8 1.95 6.84 -18.89
N ARG A 9 2.98 5.98 -18.90
CA ARG A 9 4.35 6.38 -18.55
C ARG A 9 4.84 7.52 -19.43
N GLU A 10 4.72 7.35 -20.74
CA GLU A 10 5.14 8.37 -21.71
C GLU A 10 4.37 9.67 -21.51
N GLN A 11 3.06 9.58 -21.28
CA GLN A 11 2.22 10.75 -21.00
C GLN A 11 2.66 11.51 -19.74
N LEU A 12 2.96 10.79 -18.65
CA LEU A 12 3.42 11.40 -17.39
C LEU A 12 4.81 12.04 -17.54
N LEU A 13 5.73 11.39 -18.26
CA LEU A 13 7.07 11.95 -18.53
C LEU A 13 6.96 13.21 -19.39
N GLN A 14 6.16 13.17 -20.46
CA GLN A 14 5.88 14.34 -21.30
C GLN A 14 5.31 15.49 -20.46
N PHE A 15 4.37 15.20 -19.55
CA PHE A 15 3.80 16.21 -18.67
C PHE A 15 4.85 16.81 -17.72
N LYS A 16 5.67 15.97 -17.08
CA LYS A 16 6.74 16.41 -16.18
C LYS A 16 7.70 17.41 -16.85
N HIS A 17 8.13 17.09 -18.06
CA HIS A 17 9.15 17.85 -18.80
C HIS A 17 8.59 19.02 -19.61
N ALA A 18 7.28 19.11 -19.78
CA ALA A 18 6.65 20.23 -20.46
C ALA A 18 6.67 21.51 -19.62
N ASP A 19 6.71 22.66 -20.29
CA ASP A 19 6.39 23.95 -19.69
C ASP A 19 4.88 24.08 -19.40
N SER A 20 4.46 25.20 -18.80
CA SER A 20 3.05 25.42 -18.44
C SER A 20 2.11 25.29 -19.64
N ALA A 21 2.48 25.79 -20.82
CA ALA A 21 1.66 25.72 -22.03
C ALA A 21 1.53 24.27 -22.56
N GLY A 22 2.62 23.51 -22.54
CA GLY A 22 2.63 22.10 -22.90
C GLY A 22 1.81 21.26 -21.91
N ARG A 23 1.93 21.51 -20.60
CA ARG A 23 1.13 20.83 -19.56
C ARG A 23 -0.37 21.06 -19.73
N VAL A 24 -0.77 22.31 -19.99
CA VAL A 24 -2.15 22.68 -20.33
C VAL A 24 -2.63 21.90 -21.55
N THR A 25 -1.84 21.86 -22.63
CA THR A 25 -2.18 21.13 -23.85
C THR A 25 -2.40 19.63 -23.58
N ILE A 26 -1.58 19.01 -22.73
CA ILE A 26 -1.71 17.59 -22.37
C ILE A 26 -3.00 17.34 -21.56
N LEU A 27 -3.32 18.20 -20.60
CA LEU A 27 -4.56 18.10 -19.82
C LEU A 27 -5.80 18.33 -20.68
N ASP A 28 -5.77 19.31 -21.58
CA ASP A 28 -6.88 19.59 -22.49
C ASP A 28 -7.10 18.44 -23.47
N LYS A 29 -6.03 17.82 -24.01
CA LYS A 29 -6.12 16.59 -24.80
C LYS A 29 -6.72 15.43 -24.00
N THR A 30 -6.35 15.30 -22.73
CA THR A 30 -6.89 14.28 -21.82
C THR A 30 -8.38 14.51 -21.56
N ALA A 31 -8.78 15.74 -21.28
CA ALA A 31 -10.19 16.13 -21.14
C ALA A 31 -10.97 15.87 -22.43
N LEU A 32 -10.41 16.20 -23.59
CA LEU A 32 -11.03 15.92 -24.88
C LEU A 32 -11.20 14.41 -25.13
N ALA A 33 -10.20 13.59 -24.80
CA ALA A 33 -10.28 12.14 -24.91
C ALA A 33 -11.43 11.57 -24.06
N ILE A 34 -11.57 12.03 -22.81
CA ILE A 34 -12.69 11.67 -21.93
C ILE A 34 -14.03 12.18 -22.50
N LYS A 35 -14.06 13.40 -23.03
CA LYS A 35 -15.26 14.00 -23.62
C LYS A 35 -15.72 13.21 -24.85
N ASN A 36 -14.80 12.69 -25.64
CA ASN A 36 -15.08 11.94 -26.86
C ASN A 36 -15.42 10.46 -26.61
N LEU A 37 -15.33 9.97 -25.36
CA LEU A 37 -15.84 8.65 -25.02
C LEU A 37 -17.34 8.57 -25.38
N PRO A 38 -17.80 7.44 -25.98
CA PRO A 38 -19.21 7.24 -26.29
C PRO A 38 -20.09 7.42 -25.05
N GLN A 39 -21.22 8.11 -25.20
CA GLN A 39 -22.19 8.29 -24.12
C GLN A 39 -22.80 6.97 -23.66
N GLN A 40 -22.85 5.98 -24.56
CA GLN A 40 -23.30 4.63 -24.30
C GLN A 40 -22.23 3.65 -24.78
N ILE A 41 -21.83 2.77 -23.88
CA ILE A 41 -20.92 1.67 -24.15
C ILE A 41 -21.75 0.40 -24.20
N GLN A 42 -21.52 -0.44 -25.20
CA GLN A 42 -22.40 -1.55 -25.56
C GLN A 42 -21.70 -2.91 -25.48
N ASN A 43 -20.40 -2.94 -25.21
CA ASN A 43 -19.63 -4.18 -25.12
C ASN A 43 -18.39 -4.02 -24.24
N LYS A 44 -17.82 -5.17 -23.85
CA LYS A 44 -16.64 -5.26 -22.98
C LYS A 44 -15.38 -4.64 -23.61
N GLU A 45 -15.21 -4.71 -24.93
CA GLU A 45 -14.04 -4.15 -25.61
C GLU A 45 -14.02 -2.62 -25.48
N ARG A 46 -15.15 -1.97 -25.74
CA ARG A 46 -15.30 -0.51 -25.56
C ARG A 46 -15.29 -0.11 -24.09
N ALA A 47 -15.82 -0.95 -23.19
CA ALA A 47 -15.71 -0.72 -21.75
C ALA A 47 -14.26 -0.75 -21.30
N GLY A 48 -13.47 -1.71 -21.78
CA GLY A 48 -12.04 -1.80 -21.53
C GLY A 48 -11.28 -0.55 -21.98
N ASP A 49 -11.52 -0.07 -23.20
CA ASP A 49 -10.93 1.19 -23.70
C ASP A 49 -11.32 2.40 -22.83
N ALA A 50 -12.59 2.52 -22.46
CA ALA A 50 -13.06 3.61 -21.60
C ALA A 50 -12.44 3.54 -20.19
N TYR A 51 -12.39 2.36 -19.58
CA TYR A 51 -11.71 2.14 -18.30
C TYR A 51 -10.25 2.56 -18.37
N THR A 52 -9.51 2.13 -19.39
CA THR A 52 -8.11 2.51 -19.59
C THR A 52 -7.95 4.03 -19.69
N LYS A 53 -8.71 4.69 -20.58
CA LYS A 53 -8.64 6.15 -20.77
C LYS A 53 -8.97 6.92 -19.49
N MET A 54 -10.01 6.51 -18.76
CA MET A 54 -10.41 7.18 -17.52
C MET A 54 -9.40 6.95 -16.38
N SER A 55 -8.84 5.74 -16.24
CA SER A 55 -7.81 5.43 -15.24
C SER A 55 -6.50 6.15 -15.51
N TYR A 56 -6.11 6.27 -16.78
CA TYR A 56 -4.94 7.06 -17.18
C TYR A 56 -5.16 8.54 -16.89
N ALA A 57 -6.34 9.07 -17.24
CA ALA A 57 -6.68 10.45 -16.92
C ALA A 57 -6.68 10.71 -15.41
N ALA A 58 -7.28 9.84 -14.59
CA ALA A 58 -7.27 9.96 -13.14
C ALA A 58 -5.84 10.02 -12.57
N THR A 59 -4.96 9.15 -13.09
CA THR A 59 -3.55 9.10 -12.69
C THR A 59 -2.81 10.38 -13.08
N LEU A 60 -2.95 10.83 -14.32
CA LEU A 60 -2.35 12.09 -14.79
C LEU A 60 -2.84 13.30 -13.99
N ILE A 61 -4.14 13.37 -13.68
CA ILE A 61 -4.72 14.50 -12.94
C ILE A 61 -4.19 14.52 -11.49
N ASN A 62 -4.03 13.37 -10.85
CA ASN A 62 -3.39 13.28 -9.52
C ASN A 62 -1.91 13.68 -9.59
N TYR A 63 -1.20 13.22 -10.61
CA TYR A 63 0.20 13.59 -10.83
C TYR A 63 0.37 15.10 -11.06
N ALA A 64 -0.48 15.71 -11.88
CA ALA A 64 -0.49 17.13 -12.15
C ALA A 64 -0.74 17.96 -10.88
N ASP A 65 -1.68 17.56 -10.03
CA ASP A 65 -1.95 18.23 -8.75
C ASP A 65 -0.73 18.16 -7.80
N ALA A 66 -0.10 16.98 -7.68
CA ALA A 66 1.08 16.83 -6.83
C ALA A 66 2.26 17.70 -7.32
N LEU A 67 2.52 17.69 -8.64
CA LEU A 67 3.58 18.51 -9.23
C LEU A 67 3.30 20.01 -9.03
N GLN A 68 2.06 20.44 -9.27
CA GLN A 68 1.64 21.82 -9.09
C GLN A 68 1.84 22.29 -7.65
N ARG A 69 1.39 21.50 -6.66
CA ARG A 69 1.55 21.84 -5.24
C ARG A 69 3.01 22.06 -4.87
N ILE A 70 3.88 21.17 -5.36
CA ILE A 70 5.31 21.24 -5.10
C ILE A 70 5.93 22.51 -5.69
N GLU A 71 5.61 22.82 -6.95
CA GLU A 71 6.14 24.01 -7.64
C GLU A 71 5.63 25.32 -7.01
N ASN A 72 4.36 25.35 -6.59
CA ASN A 72 3.70 26.48 -5.96
C ASN A 72 3.91 26.59 -4.44
N GLN A 73 4.73 25.73 -3.83
CA GLN A 73 4.99 25.75 -2.38
C GLN A 73 3.76 25.47 -1.50
N ASP A 74 2.79 24.72 -2.02
CA ASP A 74 1.65 24.20 -1.26
C ASP A 74 2.00 22.90 -0.52
N TYR A 75 1.16 22.52 0.44
CA TYR A 75 1.29 21.23 1.11
C TYR A 75 1.01 20.07 0.15
N PHE A 76 1.92 19.09 0.16
CA PHE A 76 1.83 17.82 -0.54
C PHE A 76 2.09 16.65 0.42
N ASN A 77 1.56 15.47 0.07
CA ASN A 77 1.63 14.27 0.90
C ASN A 77 3.05 13.67 0.93
N ILE A 78 3.49 13.16 2.09
CA ILE A 78 4.75 12.44 2.30
C ILE A 78 4.53 11.14 3.08
N LEU A 79 5.47 10.19 3.01
CA LEU A 79 5.33 8.89 3.68
C LEU A 79 5.84 8.92 5.12
N ILE A 80 6.98 9.60 5.36
CA ILE A 80 7.56 9.73 6.70
C ILE A 80 6.98 10.96 7.37
N ASP A 81 6.24 10.76 8.47
CA ASP A 81 5.85 11.87 9.34
C ASP A 81 7.08 12.35 10.14
N PHE A 82 7.56 13.54 9.78
CA PHE A 82 8.70 14.20 10.42
C PHE A 82 8.32 15.04 11.65
N LYS A 83 7.06 15.00 12.10
CA LYS A 83 6.64 15.65 13.35
C LYS A 83 7.42 15.16 14.58
N MET A 84 7.91 13.92 14.52
CA MET A 84 8.75 13.31 15.56
C MET A 84 10.25 13.51 15.33
N VAL A 85 10.66 14.29 14.32
CA VAL A 85 12.07 14.64 14.22
C VAL A 85 12.34 15.73 15.23
N PRO A 86 13.47 15.67 15.93
CA PRO A 86 14.03 16.86 16.55
C PRO A 86 14.51 17.85 15.47
N LEU A 87 13.81 18.07 14.35
CA LEU A 87 14.07 19.17 13.41
C LEU A 87 13.83 20.52 14.09
N PHE A 88 12.92 20.52 15.06
CA PHE A 88 12.55 21.67 15.87
C PHE A 88 13.33 21.74 17.20
N GLU A 89 13.93 20.63 17.64
CA GLU A 89 14.61 20.54 18.95
C GLU A 89 16.15 20.41 18.83
N ASP A 90 16.67 19.83 17.73
CA ASP A 90 18.10 19.73 17.45
C ASP A 90 18.58 21.01 16.73
N PRO A 91 19.41 21.84 17.38
CA PRO A 91 19.90 23.09 16.81
C PRO A 91 20.63 22.90 15.47
N ARG A 92 21.22 21.71 15.23
CA ARG A 92 21.96 21.38 13.99
C ARG A 92 21.09 21.46 12.75
N PHE A 93 19.78 21.24 12.90
CA PHE A 93 18.84 21.19 11.79
C PHE A 93 17.92 22.40 11.72
N SER A 94 18.03 23.35 12.66
CA SER A 94 17.15 24.54 12.76
C SER A 94 17.05 25.36 11.47
N VAL A 95 18.12 25.43 10.67
CA VAL A 95 18.14 26.13 9.37
C VAL A 95 17.18 25.51 8.34
N LEU A 96 16.85 24.22 8.45
CA LEU A 96 15.91 23.54 7.55
C LEU A 96 14.50 24.15 7.63
N ASN A 97 14.11 24.74 8.76
CA ASN A 97 12.82 25.41 8.96
C ASN A 97 12.66 26.69 8.12
N GLN A 98 13.74 27.19 7.51
CA GLN A 98 13.70 28.29 6.54
C GLN A 98 13.25 27.83 5.15
N TYR A 99 13.38 26.51 4.86
CA TYR A 99 13.18 25.92 3.54
C TYR A 99 12.04 24.90 3.50
N PHE A 100 11.74 24.24 4.61
CA PHE A 100 10.73 23.19 4.68
C PHE A 100 9.76 23.45 5.83
N GLU A 101 8.51 23.07 5.64
CA GLU A 101 7.47 23.14 6.65
C GLU A 101 6.64 21.86 6.65
N PHE A 102 6.43 21.29 7.83
CA PHE A 102 5.66 20.06 8.01
C PHE A 102 4.29 20.40 8.58
N HIS A 103 3.26 19.72 8.09
CA HIS A 103 1.90 19.91 8.58
C HIS A 103 1.76 19.34 10.00
N HIS A 104 1.08 20.07 10.89
CA HIS A 104 1.05 19.74 12.32
C HIS A 104 0.29 18.44 12.68
N THR A 105 -0.63 18.01 11.82
CA THR A 105 -1.54 16.89 12.10
C THR A 105 -1.67 15.88 10.96
N LYS A 106 -0.99 16.09 9.83
CA LYS A 106 -1.09 15.24 8.64
C LYS A 106 0.33 14.95 8.13
N PRO A 107 0.57 13.78 7.50
CA PRO A 107 1.86 13.46 6.89
C PRO A 107 2.03 14.25 5.58
N GLN A 108 2.20 15.56 5.72
CA GLN A 108 2.32 16.51 4.62
C GLN A 108 3.49 17.46 4.88
N MET A 109 4.14 17.90 3.81
CA MET A 109 5.12 18.99 3.87
C MET A 109 4.87 19.99 2.75
N ARG A 110 5.41 21.19 2.90
CA ARG A 110 5.56 22.16 1.82
C ARG A 110 6.97 22.70 1.78
N LEU A 111 7.39 23.15 0.60
CA LEU A 111 8.61 23.92 0.44
C LEU A 111 8.30 25.38 0.79
N LYS A 112 9.18 26.09 1.49
CA LYS A 112 9.04 27.54 1.77
C LYS A 112 9.72 28.41 0.73
N LYS A 113 10.41 27.77 -0.23
CA LYS A 113 11.14 28.37 -1.33
C LYS A 113 10.93 27.52 -2.58
N PRO A 114 10.92 28.10 -3.79
CA PRO A 114 10.98 27.35 -5.03
C PRO A 114 12.14 26.34 -5.03
N ILE A 115 11.96 25.17 -5.65
CA ILE A 115 12.96 24.08 -5.66
C ILE A 115 14.34 24.58 -6.08
N ASN A 116 14.39 25.39 -7.15
CA ASN A 116 15.62 25.95 -7.71
C ASN A 116 16.30 27.00 -6.80
N GLN A 117 15.64 27.44 -5.72
CA GLN A 117 16.20 28.35 -4.71
C GLN A 117 16.65 27.62 -3.44
N ILE A 118 16.44 26.30 -3.33
CA ILE A 118 16.92 25.50 -2.21
C ILE A 118 18.35 25.03 -2.52
N PRO A 119 19.37 25.51 -1.80
CA PRO A 119 20.76 25.13 -2.07
C PRO A 119 20.98 23.62 -1.88
N THR A 120 21.90 23.05 -2.65
CA THR A 120 22.34 21.66 -2.51
C THR A 120 22.72 21.30 -1.07
N THR A 121 23.38 22.21 -0.36
CA THR A 121 23.79 22.03 1.04
C THR A 121 22.59 21.85 1.98
N ILE A 122 21.47 22.51 1.70
CA ILE A 122 20.22 22.36 2.48
C ILE A 122 19.56 21.02 2.20
N TRP A 123 19.57 20.57 0.94
CA TRP A 123 19.10 19.23 0.58
C TRP A 123 19.93 18.12 1.22
N GLN A 124 21.26 18.28 1.25
CA GLN A 124 22.17 17.36 1.95
C GLN A 124 21.93 17.36 3.46
N LEU A 125 21.72 18.54 4.07
CA LEU A 125 21.40 18.63 5.48
C LEU A 125 20.04 17.98 5.81
N PHE A 126 19.05 18.16 4.94
CA PHE A 126 17.76 17.49 5.04
C PHE A 126 17.93 15.96 5.01
N ARG A 127 18.76 15.44 4.10
CA ARG A 127 19.10 14.01 4.02
C ARG A 127 19.72 13.49 5.33
N VAL A 128 20.65 14.23 5.93
CA VAL A 128 21.25 13.87 7.23
C VAL A 128 20.19 13.82 8.33
N ALA A 129 19.27 14.79 8.37
CA ALA A 129 18.17 14.81 9.33
C ALA A 129 17.24 13.60 9.16
N GLN A 130 16.96 13.19 7.92
CA GLN A 130 16.17 11.99 7.65
C GLN A 130 16.85 10.72 8.15
N LYS A 131 18.16 10.54 7.87
CA LYS A 131 18.91 9.38 8.35
C LYS A 131 18.93 9.28 9.87
N ALA A 132 19.24 10.40 10.55
CA ALA A 132 19.23 10.44 12.01
C ALA A 132 17.86 10.04 12.60
N GLN A 133 16.76 10.44 11.94
CA GLN A 133 15.43 10.03 12.38
C GLN A 133 15.16 8.54 12.19
N LEU A 134 15.57 7.99 11.06
CA LEU A 134 15.39 6.57 10.78
C LEU A 134 16.25 5.71 11.72
N GLU A 135 17.44 6.17 12.10
CA GLU A 135 18.29 5.55 13.13
C GLU A 135 17.58 5.57 14.49
N LEU A 136 17.02 6.70 14.91
CA LEU A 136 16.26 6.81 16.16
C LEU A 136 15.04 5.88 16.21
N LYS A 137 14.43 5.62 15.04
CA LYS A 137 13.31 4.69 14.88
C LYS A 137 13.76 3.23 14.68
N GLY A 138 15.05 2.94 14.56
CA GLY A 138 15.55 1.60 14.25
C GLY A 138 15.14 1.08 12.86
N THR A 139 14.86 1.98 11.92
CA THR A 139 14.34 1.66 10.58
C THR A 139 15.26 2.13 9.45
N LEU A 140 16.45 2.64 9.74
CA LEU A 140 17.38 3.14 8.70
C LEU A 140 17.64 2.10 7.61
N ASN A 141 17.81 0.84 8.00
CA ASN A 141 18.02 -0.30 7.10
C ASN A 141 16.86 -0.55 6.11
N GLN A 142 15.67 0.02 6.34
CA GLN A 142 14.53 -0.10 5.44
C GLN A 142 14.54 0.97 4.33
N TYR A 143 15.52 1.87 4.31
CA TYR A 143 15.57 3.00 3.38
C TYR A 143 16.94 3.13 2.72
N HIS A 144 16.95 3.41 1.41
CA HIS A 144 18.16 3.68 0.64
C HIS A 144 18.20 5.16 0.22
N LEU A 145 18.33 6.03 1.22
CA LEU A 145 18.27 7.47 1.01
C LEU A 145 19.43 8.01 0.13
N ASP A 146 20.52 7.28 0.01
CA ASP A 146 21.69 7.68 -0.80
C ASP A 146 21.56 7.39 -2.29
N GLU A 147 20.60 6.54 -2.71
CA GLU A 147 20.35 6.26 -4.13
C GLU A 147 19.57 7.39 -4.84
N LEU A 148 19.08 8.34 -4.06
CA LEU A 148 18.41 9.52 -4.55
C LEU A 148 19.42 10.63 -4.84
N ASP A 149 19.90 10.69 -6.07
CA ASP A 149 20.65 11.85 -6.53
C ASP A 149 19.69 13.04 -6.66
N ILE A 150 19.86 14.02 -5.78
CA ILE A 150 19.05 15.23 -5.73
C ILE A 150 19.37 16.18 -6.89
N LEU A 151 20.61 16.12 -7.38
CA LEU A 151 21.12 17.00 -8.42
C LEU A 151 20.90 16.41 -9.80
N ASN A 152 20.99 15.08 -9.91
CA ASN A 152 20.83 14.36 -11.17
C ASN A 152 19.82 13.21 -10.99
N PRO A 153 18.53 13.49 -10.71
CA PRO A 153 17.54 12.44 -10.62
C PRO A 153 17.48 11.65 -11.93
N PRO A 154 17.26 10.32 -11.90
CA PRO A 154 17.14 9.53 -13.13
C PRO A 154 16.10 10.13 -14.10
N PRO A 155 16.35 10.06 -15.40
CA PRO A 155 15.51 10.73 -16.40
C PRO A 155 14.07 10.21 -16.42
N ASP A 156 13.84 8.96 -16.02
CA ASP A 156 12.53 8.33 -15.95
C ASP A 156 11.86 8.38 -14.57
N GLN A 157 12.48 9.05 -13.60
CA GLN A 157 11.87 9.32 -12.30
C GLN A 157 10.65 10.23 -12.49
N LEU A 158 9.43 9.74 -12.29
CA LEU A 158 8.26 10.62 -12.32
C LEU A 158 8.14 11.49 -11.07
N TYR A 159 8.75 11.11 -9.95
CA TYR A 159 8.59 11.88 -8.73
C TYR A 159 9.41 13.19 -8.76
N PRO A 160 8.79 14.38 -8.52
CA PRO A 160 9.47 15.67 -8.65
C PRO A 160 10.52 15.99 -7.59
N LEU A 161 10.56 15.28 -6.45
CA LEU A 161 11.53 15.56 -5.36
C LEU A 161 12.16 14.29 -4.79
N PRO A 162 13.48 14.13 -4.75
CA PRO A 162 14.12 12.96 -4.11
C PRO A 162 14.05 13.01 -2.56
N ILE A 163 12.86 12.89 -1.97
CA ILE A 163 12.65 13.00 -0.53
C ILE A 163 12.99 11.69 0.18
N GLN A 164 12.41 10.55 -0.21
CA GLN A 164 12.70 9.28 0.46
C GLN A 164 12.76 8.10 -0.54
N MET A 165 13.40 7.01 -0.12
CA MET A 165 13.39 5.73 -0.84
C MET A 165 13.25 4.61 0.17
N MET A 166 12.23 3.77 0.00
CA MET A 166 12.22 2.47 0.66
C MET A 166 13.22 1.57 -0.05
N GLY A 167 13.97 0.77 0.71
CA GLY A 167 14.79 -0.36 0.28
C GLY A 167 15.83 -0.11 -0.81
N GLN A 168 15.41 0.28 -2.01
CA GLN A 168 16.19 0.52 -3.23
C GLN A 168 15.40 1.44 -4.18
N TYR A 169 16.06 2.03 -5.19
CA TYR A 169 15.43 2.82 -6.27
C TYR A 169 14.28 2.08 -6.96
N GLU A 170 14.44 0.77 -7.17
CA GLU A 170 13.38 -0.12 -7.62
C GLU A 170 12.75 -0.82 -6.43
N ASN A 171 11.53 -0.39 -6.10
CA ASN A 171 10.73 -1.01 -5.06
C ASN A 171 9.85 -2.10 -5.65
N GLU A 172 9.69 -3.20 -4.94
CA GLU A 172 8.71 -4.23 -5.30
C GLU A 172 7.69 -4.43 -4.18
N SER A 173 6.43 -4.60 -4.54
CA SER A 173 5.37 -5.06 -3.64
C SER A 173 4.78 -6.37 -4.16
N VAL A 174 4.12 -7.10 -3.27
CA VAL A 174 3.15 -8.13 -3.63
C VAL A 174 1.78 -7.57 -3.32
N ASP A 175 0.82 -7.75 -4.23
CA ASP A 175 -0.53 -7.23 -4.06
C ASP A 175 -1.52 -8.35 -4.38
N ARG A 176 -2.65 -8.36 -3.68
CA ARG A 176 -3.76 -9.25 -4.02
C ARG A 176 -4.93 -8.41 -4.50
N VAL A 177 -5.52 -8.79 -5.62
CA VAL A 177 -6.75 -8.13 -6.09
C VAL A 177 -7.78 -9.14 -6.49
N SER A 178 -8.96 -8.99 -5.91
CA SER A 178 -10.15 -9.77 -6.19
C SER A 178 -11.34 -8.83 -6.40
N ALA A 179 -12.24 -9.26 -7.28
CA ALA A 179 -13.52 -8.60 -7.49
C ALA A 179 -14.66 -9.55 -7.11
N THR A 180 -15.76 -8.99 -6.62
CA THR A 180 -17.05 -9.70 -6.62
C THR A 180 -17.53 -9.94 -8.07
N PRO A 181 -18.52 -10.82 -8.30
CA PRO A 181 -19.11 -11.00 -9.63
C PRO A 181 -19.61 -9.67 -10.23
N SER A 182 -20.18 -8.78 -9.40
CA SER A 182 -20.61 -7.43 -9.79
C SER A 182 -19.45 -6.43 -9.96
N GLY A 183 -18.19 -6.89 -10.04
CA GLY A 183 -17.02 -6.05 -10.29
C GLY A 183 -16.65 -5.08 -9.14
N LYS A 184 -17.02 -5.38 -7.90
CA LYS A 184 -16.65 -4.57 -6.73
C LYS A 184 -15.37 -5.07 -6.09
N TYR A 185 -14.52 -4.14 -5.69
CA TYR A 185 -13.24 -4.35 -5.03
C TYR A 185 -13.31 -3.79 -3.61
N ARG A 186 -12.65 -4.46 -2.66
CA ARG A 186 -12.50 -3.93 -1.29
C ARG A 186 -11.40 -2.87 -1.27
N PHE A 187 -11.65 -1.78 -0.58
CA PHE A 187 -10.71 -0.72 -0.31
C PHE A 187 -10.74 -0.33 1.17
N ALA A 188 -9.59 -0.30 1.85
CA ALA A 188 -9.44 0.16 3.22
C ALA A 188 -9.13 1.66 3.27
N THR A 189 -9.81 2.43 4.14
CA THR A 189 -9.64 3.89 4.23
C THR A 189 -8.59 4.28 5.27
N ARG A 190 -7.38 4.64 4.85
CA ARG A 190 -6.27 5.05 5.72
C ARG A 190 -5.82 6.46 5.42
N PHE A 191 -5.76 7.32 6.44
CA PHE A 191 -5.43 8.76 6.30
C PHE A 191 -6.29 9.53 5.29
N GLY A 192 -7.54 9.08 5.09
CA GLY A 192 -8.45 9.65 4.08
C GLY A 192 -8.23 9.11 2.67
N GLU A 193 -7.36 8.13 2.47
CA GLU A 193 -7.12 7.45 1.19
C GLU A 193 -7.56 5.99 1.23
N TYR A 194 -8.10 5.49 0.11
CA TYR A 194 -8.49 4.11 -0.14
C TYR A 194 -7.30 3.29 -0.62
N LEU A 195 -7.02 2.21 0.11
CA LEU A 195 -5.94 1.25 -0.11
C LEU A 195 -6.52 -0.11 -0.50
N LEU A 196 -5.85 -0.89 -1.35
CA LEU A 196 -6.19 -2.30 -1.49
C LEU A 196 -5.79 -3.05 -0.21
N PRO A 197 -6.67 -3.88 0.37
CA PRO A 197 -6.31 -4.78 1.48
C PRO A 197 -5.33 -5.85 1.01
N GLY A 198 -4.34 -6.21 1.82
CA GLY A 198 -3.39 -7.25 1.47
C GLY A 198 -2.43 -6.78 0.39
N GLY A 199 -1.41 -6.04 0.81
CA GLY A 199 -0.31 -5.64 -0.08
C GLY A 199 0.89 -5.08 0.68
N GLY A 200 2.01 -5.80 0.61
CA GLY A 200 3.22 -5.46 1.31
C GLY A 200 4.45 -5.42 0.43
N MET A 201 5.51 -4.83 0.99
CA MET A 201 6.79 -4.65 0.31
C MET A 201 7.56 -5.96 0.27
N VAL A 202 8.14 -6.29 -0.88
CA VAL A 202 9.07 -7.41 -1.06
C VAL A 202 10.33 -7.12 -0.26
N GLU A 203 10.70 -8.05 0.62
CA GLU A 203 11.90 -7.94 1.44
C GLU A 203 13.15 -8.19 0.57
N ILE A 204 14.27 -7.55 0.92
CA ILE A 204 15.49 -7.52 0.09
C ILE A 204 16.13 -8.90 -0.03
N ASP A 205 16.05 -9.69 1.03
CA ASP A 205 16.57 -11.04 1.17
C ASP A 205 15.65 -12.13 0.59
N LEU A 206 14.44 -11.76 0.16
CA LEU A 206 13.51 -12.70 -0.44
C LEU A 206 13.96 -13.11 -1.84
N GLU A 207 14.19 -14.41 -2.06
CA GLU A 207 14.30 -14.96 -3.40
C GLU A 207 12.98 -14.71 -4.18
N LYS A 208 13.06 -13.92 -5.25
CA LYS A 208 11.90 -13.43 -6.01
C LYS A 208 11.29 -14.47 -6.97
N THR A 209 11.12 -15.70 -6.51
CA THR A 209 10.41 -16.75 -7.27
C THR A 209 8.88 -16.51 -7.24
N PRO A 210 8.13 -16.91 -8.29
CA PRO A 210 6.67 -16.80 -8.27
C PRO A 210 6.01 -17.45 -7.04
N GLU A 211 6.55 -18.59 -6.60
CA GLU A 211 6.09 -19.35 -5.44
C GLU A 211 6.32 -18.59 -4.13
N ASN A 212 7.51 -18.01 -3.94
CA ASN A 212 7.81 -17.23 -2.72
C ASN A 212 6.98 -15.95 -2.64
N LEU A 213 6.78 -15.26 -3.76
CA LEU A 213 5.92 -14.07 -3.82
C LEU A 213 4.45 -14.43 -3.53
N LEU A 214 4.00 -15.60 -3.99
CA LEU A 214 2.65 -16.10 -3.71
C LEU A 214 2.47 -16.44 -2.23
N ARG A 215 3.45 -17.11 -1.62
CA ARG A 215 3.46 -17.37 -0.16
C ARG A 215 3.46 -16.08 0.64
N LYS A 216 4.30 -15.11 0.27
CA LYS A 216 4.35 -13.81 0.92
C LYS A 216 2.99 -13.10 0.87
N MET A 217 2.32 -13.10 -0.28
CA MET A 217 0.98 -12.52 -0.40
C MET A 217 -0.04 -13.22 0.50
N LEU A 218 -0.01 -14.55 0.58
CA LEU A 218 -0.90 -15.31 1.48
C LEU A 218 -0.59 -15.01 2.96
N ASP A 219 0.68 -14.95 3.32
CA ASP A 219 1.13 -14.62 4.67
C ASP A 219 0.62 -13.22 5.05
N GLU A 220 0.87 -12.21 4.23
CA GLU A 220 0.38 -10.84 4.46
C GLU A 220 -1.15 -10.78 4.53
N HIS A 221 -1.89 -11.57 3.74
CA HIS A 221 -3.34 -11.66 3.86
C HIS A 221 -3.80 -12.22 5.22
N LEU A 222 -3.13 -13.28 5.71
CA LEU A 222 -3.44 -13.87 7.02
C LEU A 222 -3.08 -12.92 8.16
N GLU A 223 -1.97 -12.20 8.04
CA GLU A 223 -1.58 -11.17 8.98
C GLU A 223 -2.60 -10.03 8.98
N GLU A 224 -2.95 -9.49 7.80
CA GLU A 224 -3.76 -8.29 7.60
C GLU A 224 -5.27 -8.47 7.85
N GLU A 225 -5.86 -9.53 7.32
CA GLU A 225 -7.32 -9.70 7.29
C GLU A 225 -7.83 -10.79 8.25
N HIS A 226 -6.91 -11.52 8.90
CA HIS A 226 -7.22 -12.57 9.85
C HIS A 226 -6.59 -12.33 11.23
N ALA A 227 -6.65 -11.10 11.75
CA ALA A 227 -6.08 -10.71 13.05
C ALA A 227 -6.53 -11.55 14.28
N ASN A 228 -7.65 -12.29 14.16
CA ASN A 228 -8.19 -13.22 15.17
C ASN A 228 -8.14 -14.69 14.68
N LEU A 229 -7.13 -15.06 13.90
CA LEU A 229 -6.95 -16.41 13.37
C LEU A 229 -6.93 -17.46 14.46
N TRP A 230 -6.32 -17.17 15.62
CA TRP A 230 -6.28 -18.06 16.78
C TRP A 230 -7.67 -18.51 17.26
N ILE A 231 -8.70 -17.67 17.12
CA ILE A 231 -10.09 -18.03 17.43
C ILE A 231 -10.68 -18.87 16.28
N LYS A 232 -10.53 -18.38 15.04
CA LYS A 232 -11.20 -18.94 13.85
C LYS A 232 -10.66 -20.31 13.46
N ALA A 233 -9.35 -20.48 13.60
CA ALA A 233 -8.61 -21.67 13.24
C ALA A 233 -8.25 -22.53 14.44
N ASN A 234 -8.95 -22.37 15.56
CA ASN A 234 -8.63 -22.99 16.84
C ASN A 234 -8.36 -24.50 16.74
N HIS A 235 -9.24 -25.24 16.07
CA HIS A 235 -9.08 -26.69 15.91
C HIS A 235 -7.90 -27.07 15.02
N TYR A 236 -7.56 -26.25 14.02
CA TYR A 236 -6.42 -26.51 13.14
C TYR A 236 -5.09 -26.43 13.91
N TYR A 237 -4.99 -25.64 14.98
CA TYR A 237 -3.78 -25.62 15.79
C TYR A 237 -3.56 -26.93 16.56
N ASP A 238 -4.64 -27.61 16.97
CA ASP A 238 -4.57 -28.90 17.65
C ASP A 238 -4.21 -30.07 16.72
N GLU A 239 -4.28 -29.86 15.40
CA GLU A 239 -3.81 -30.83 14.40
C GLU A 239 -2.27 -30.81 14.24
N ILE A 240 -1.61 -29.75 14.71
CA ILE A 240 -0.15 -29.60 14.64
C ILE A 240 0.50 -30.44 15.75
N ASN A 241 1.61 -31.09 15.45
CA ASN A 241 2.40 -31.77 16.49
C ASN A 241 2.78 -30.76 17.61
N PRO A 242 2.54 -31.06 18.91
CA PRO A 242 2.80 -30.11 19.99
C PRO A 242 4.25 -29.61 20.07
N ASP A 243 5.24 -30.50 19.86
CA ASP A 243 6.64 -30.12 19.90
C ASP A 243 7.01 -29.20 18.72
N GLU A 244 6.44 -29.47 17.53
CA GLU A 244 6.59 -28.60 16.37
C GLU A 244 5.94 -27.24 16.59
N PHE A 245 4.74 -27.20 17.15
CA PHE A 245 4.01 -25.98 17.47
C PHE A 245 4.82 -25.06 18.40
N VAL A 246 5.35 -25.62 19.50
CA VAL A 246 6.21 -24.89 20.45
C VAL A 246 7.51 -24.43 19.79
N THR A 247 8.11 -25.29 18.95
CA THR A 247 9.36 -24.96 18.25
C THR A 247 9.17 -23.77 17.31
N VAL A 248 8.10 -23.75 16.52
CA VAL A 248 7.81 -22.67 15.58
C VAL A 248 7.60 -21.35 16.31
N ILE A 249 6.80 -21.32 17.38
CA ILE A 249 6.56 -20.07 18.13
C ILE A 249 7.87 -19.58 18.78
N THR A 250 8.65 -20.48 19.38
CA THR A 250 9.95 -20.13 19.97
C THR A 250 10.89 -19.51 18.93
N GLN A 251 10.96 -20.07 17.73
CA GLN A 251 11.76 -19.53 16.63
C GLN A 251 11.25 -18.15 16.19
N SER A 252 9.93 -17.97 16.07
CA SER A 252 9.34 -16.66 15.74
C SER A 252 9.67 -15.59 16.78
N MET A 253 9.78 -15.94 18.06
CA MET A 253 10.21 -15.01 19.11
C MET A 253 11.73 -14.76 19.13
N ALA A 254 12.53 -15.64 18.54
CA ALA A 254 13.99 -15.52 18.55
C ALA A 254 14.57 -14.79 17.33
N HIS A 255 13.90 -14.87 16.17
CA HIS A 255 14.45 -14.42 14.88
C HIS A 255 13.71 -13.27 14.22
N HIS A 256 12.65 -12.76 14.83
CA HIS A 256 11.85 -11.71 14.21
C HIS A 256 12.33 -10.33 14.65
N SER A 257 13.28 -9.76 13.90
CA SER A 257 13.94 -8.46 14.20
C SER A 257 12.96 -7.30 14.46
N LYS A 258 11.77 -7.34 13.85
CA LYS A 258 10.70 -6.34 14.08
C LYS A 258 10.07 -6.43 15.50
N LEU A 259 10.30 -7.54 16.22
CA LEU A 259 9.75 -7.82 17.57
C LEU A 259 10.79 -7.64 18.68
N ASP A 260 12.08 -7.51 18.35
CA ASP A 260 13.17 -7.35 19.33
C ASP A 260 12.86 -6.22 20.31
N SER A 261 12.39 -5.07 19.83
CA SER A 261 12.00 -3.94 20.68
C SER A 261 10.89 -4.23 21.72
N ILE A 262 10.02 -5.22 21.46
CA ILE A 262 9.01 -5.69 22.42
C ILE A 262 9.62 -6.71 23.36
N LEU A 263 10.31 -7.69 22.80
CA LEU A 263 10.84 -8.85 23.52
C LEU A 263 12.06 -8.52 24.39
N GLU A 264 12.75 -7.40 24.12
CA GLU A 264 13.79 -6.81 24.98
C GLU A 264 13.22 -6.19 26.27
N ASN A 265 11.90 -6.01 26.38
CA ASN A 265 11.32 -5.60 27.66
C ASN A 265 11.48 -6.74 28.69
N PRO A 266 12.04 -6.45 29.87
CA PRO A 266 12.28 -7.45 30.88
C PRO A 266 10.99 -8.22 31.23
N GLY A 267 11.05 -9.55 31.18
CA GLY A 267 9.95 -10.41 31.61
C GLY A 267 8.90 -10.72 30.53
N ILE A 268 8.86 -10.03 29.38
CA ILE A 268 7.85 -10.33 28.35
C ILE A 268 8.14 -11.68 27.69
N ARG A 269 9.38 -11.90 27.26
CA ARG A 269 9.78 -13.18 26.65
C ARG A 269 9.56 -14.34 27.62
N GLU A 270 9.98 -14.18 28.87
CA GLU A 270 9.81 -15.20 29.91
C GLU A 270 8.33 -15.51 30.18
N GLN A 271 7.45 -14.50 30.15
CA GLN A 271 6.01 -14.72 30.29
C GLN A 271 5.42 -15.49 29.11
N LEU A 272 5.83 -15.19 27.88
CA LEU A 272 5.37 -15.91 26.69
C LEU A 272 5.89 -17.36 26.68
N GLU A 273 7.17 -17.57 26.98
CA GLU A 273 7.78 -18.90 27.08
C GLU A 273 7.17 -19.75 28.20
N ALA A 274 6.77 -19.13 29.32
CA ALA A 274 6.09 -19.82 30.41
C ALA A 274 4.75 -20.45 29.98
N VAL A 275 4.05 -19.85 29.00
CA VAL A 275 2.80 -20.43 28.45
C VAL A 275 3.12 -21.63 27.55
N LEU A 276 4.21 -21.59 26.79
CA LEU A 276 4.61 -22.65 25.86
C LEU A 276 5.01 -23.95 26.56
N VAL A 277 5.55 -23.89 27.77
CA VAL A 277 5.97 -25.08 28.54
C VAL A 277 4.81 -25.76 29.29
N THR A 278 3.57 -25.30 29.10
CA THR A 278 2.40 -25.91 29.73
C THR A 278 2.00 -27.20 29.00
N ARG A 279 1.53 -28.22 29.73
CA ARG A 279 1.00 -29.48 29.14
C ARG A 279 -0.44 -29.32 28.66
N LYS A 280 -0.71 -28.28 27.87
CA LYS A 280 -2.03 -27.96 27.34
C LYS A 280 -2.08 -28.27 25.83
N ASN A 281 -3.28 -28.29 25.28
CA ASN A 281 -3.47 -28.37 23.83
C ASN A 281 -3.00 -27.06 23.17
N ASN A 282 -2.58 -27.14 21.91
CA ASN A 282 -2.05 -26.01 21.15
C ASN A 282 -3.07 -24.85 21.05
N SER A 283 -4.35 -25.18 20.86
CA SER A 283 -5.50 -24.25 20.92
C SER A 283 -5.55 -23.41 22.19
N VAL A 284 -5.30 -24.03 23.33
CA VAL A 284 -5.31 -23.36 24.63
C VAL A 284 -4.06 -22.51 24.80
N ILE A 285 -2.90 -23.03 24.38
CA ILE A 285 -1.62 -22.30 24.41
C ILE A 285 -1.73 -21.02 23.57
N ILE A 286 -2.20 -21.11 22.32
CA ILE A 286 -2.31 -19.93 21.45
C ILE A 286 -3.30 -18.91 22.00
N ALA A 287 -4.43 -19.35 22.57
CA ALA A 287 -5.39 -18.44 23.21
C ALA A 287 -4.77 -17.70 24.40
N GLU A 288 -4.05 -18.40 25.27
CA GLU A 288 -3.38 -17.79 26.43
C GLU A 288 -2.27 -16.83 26.03
N LEU A 289 -1.50 -17.15 24.99
CA LEU A 289 -0.52 -16.23 24.40
C LEU A 289 -1.21 -14.96 23.88
N MET A 290 -2.33 -15.09 23.17
CA MET A 290 -3.07 -13.95 22.63
C MET A 290 -3.65 -13.04 23.72
N GLU A 291 -4.22 -13.64 24.78
CA GLU A 291 -4.67 -12.90 25.96
C GLU A 291 -3.53 -12.16 26.66
N LEU A 292 -2.38 -12.82 26.84
CA LEU A 292 -1.20 -12.19 27.41
C LEU A 292 -0.75 -10.99 26.55
N ILE A 293 -0.66 -11.17 25.24
CA ILE A 293 -0.26 -10.12 24.28
C ILE A 293 -1.25 -8.95 24.32
N ASN A 294 -2.55 -9.21 24.42
CA ASN A 294 -3.59 -8.18 24.56
C ASN A 294 -3.43 -7.33 25.82
N HIS A 295 -2.86 -7.92 26.88
CA HIS A 295 -2.67 -7.28 28.18
C HIS A 295 -1.26 -6.72 28.40
N LEU A 296 -0.35 -6.83 27.43
CA LEU A 296 1.00 -6.29 27.54
C LEU A 296 0.97 -4.75 27.71
N LYS A 297 1.47 -4.29 28.86
CA LYS A 297 1.75 -2.89 29.11
C LYS A 297 3.19 -2.58 28.69
N LEU A 298 3.36 -2.05 27.47
CA LEU A 298 4.66 -1.55 27.03
C LEU A 298 5.05 -0.29 27.81
N SER A 299 6.34 -0.10 28.06
CA SER A 299 6.88 1.08 28.74
C SER A 299 6.50 2.39 28.04
N SER A 300 6.40 3.49 28.79
CA SER A 300 6.04 4.81 28.26
C SER A 300 6.98 5.31 27.16
N ASP A 301 8.23 4.84 27.12
CA ASP A 301 9.21 5.24 26.10
C ASP A 301 8.98 4.51 24.76
N LEU A 302 8.51 3.26 24.79
CA LEU A 302 8.10 2.52 23.59
C LEU A 302 6.76 3.03 23.03
N GLN A 303 5.85 3.47 23.91
CA GLN A 303 4.60 4.14 23.52
C GLN A 303 4.84 5.46 22.76
N LYS A 304 5.95 6.14 23.04
CA LYS A 304 6.33 7.39 22.35
C LYS A 304 7.05 7.13 21.01
N LYS A 305 7.78 6.02 20.87
CA LYS A 305 8.62 5.72 19.69
C LYS A 305 7.87 5.01 18.56
N SER A 306 6.79 4.32 18.86
CA SER A 306 5.94 3.65 17.88
C SER A 306 4.48 3.75 18.32
N ASN A 307 3.52 3.68 17.39
CA ASN A 307 2.15 3.36 17.78
C ASN A 307 2.20 1.96 18.42
N GLN A 308 2.15 1.89 19.75
CA GLN A 308 2.16 0.64 20.56
C GLN A 308 1.30 -0.47 19.94
N GLN A 309 0.17 -0.08 19.34
CA GLN A 309 -0.71 -0.98 18.61
C GLN A 309 0.02 -1.73 17.48
N HIS A 310 0.78 -1.06 16.61
CA HIS A 310 1.46 -1.71 15.47
C HIS A 310 2.47 -2.80 15.93
N LEU A 311 3.22 -2.53 17.00
CA LEU A 311 4.17 -3.50 17.55
C LEU A 311 3.45 -4.75 18.10
N ILE A 312 2.41 -4.54 18.92
CA ILE A 312 1.58 -5.63 19.45
C ILE A 312 0.94 -6.44 18.32
N HIS A 313 0.47 -5.77 17.26
CA HIS A 313 -0.08 -6.42 16.08
C HIS A 313 0.93 -7.31 15.36
N GLY A 314 2.16 -6.84 15.16
CA GLY A 314 3.24 -7.65 14.57
C GLY A 314 3.53 -8.90 15.40
N LEU A 315 3.54 -8.77 16.74
CA LEU A 315 3.74 -9.91 17.64
C LEU A 315 2.60 -10.93 17.54
N LYS A 316 1.34 -10.45 17.49
CA LYS A 316 0.18 -11.33 17.28
C LYS A 316 0.26 -12.08 15.96
N ALA A 317 0.57 -11.37 14.88
CA ALA A 317 0.75 -11.94 13.55
C ALA A 317 1.79 -13.06 13.57
N ALA A 318 2.99 -12.80 14.09
CA ALA A 318 4.05 -13.80 14.18
C ALA A 318 3.66 -15.02 15.02
N ILE A 319 2.94 -14.85 16.13
CA ILE A 319 2.56 -15.96 17.02
C ILE A 319 1.38 -16.77 16.48
N GLN A 320 0.45 -16.17 15.72
CA GLN A 320 -0.71 -16.89 15.21
C GLN A 320 -0.54 -17.42 13.78
N VAL A 321 0.15 -16.69 12.91
CA VAL A 321 0.28 -17.05 11.49
C VAL A 321 1.38 -18.09 11.30
N GLU A 322 2.54 -17.95 11.93
CA GLU A 322 3.66 -18.90 11.76
C GLU A 322 3.30 -20.36 12.10
N PRO A 323 2.69 -20.68 13.26
CA PRO A 323 2.22 -22.04 13.49
C PRO A 323 1.11 -22.44 12.52
N PHE A 324 0.22 -21.51 12.13
CA PHE A 324 -0.83 -21.80 11.15
C PHE A 324 -0.28 -22.24 9.78
N LYS A 325 0.92 -21.78 9.39
CA LYS A 325 1.62 -22.24 8.17
C LYS A 325 1.93 -23.75 8.17
N ARG A 326 1.82 -24.43 9.32
CA ARG A 326 1.98 -25.89 9.46
C ARG A 326 0.68 -26.68 9.30
N THR A 327 -0.45 -26.00 9.12
CA THR A 327 -1.76 -26.65 8.97
C THR A 327 -2.00 -27.08 7.52
N ALA A 328 -2.81 -28.13 7.33
CA ALA A 328 -3.25 -28.53 6.00
C ALA A 328 -4.05 -27.42 5.28
N LEU A 329 -4.78 -26.59 6.05
CA LEU A 329 -5.56 -25.49 5.49
C LEU A 329 -4.67 -24.41 4.84
N TYR A 330 -3.47 -24.16 5.37
CA TYR A 330 -2.52 -23.24 4.74
C TYR A 330 -2.05 -23.77 3.37
N ASP A 331 -1.73 -25.06 3.28
CA ASP A 331 -1.36 -25.69 2.02
C ASP A 331 -2.53 -25.72 1.03
N GLU A 332 -3.75 -25.98 1.49
CA GLU A 332 -4.97 -25.85 0.67
C GLU A 332 -5.14 -24.42 0.13
N ALA A 333 -4.96 -23.40 0.97
CA ALA A 333 -5.07 -22.00 0.58
C ALA A 333 -4.01 -21.65 -0.48
N TYR A 334 -2.78 -22.10 -0.28
CA TYR A 334 -1.69 -21.92 -1.24
C TYR A 334 -2.03 -22.57 -2.60
N GLN A 335 -2.52 -23.81 -2.62
CA GLN A 335 -2.93 -24.47 -3.87
C GLN A 335 -4.14 -23.80 -4.53
N PHE A 336 -5.10 -23.33 -3.73
CA PHE A 336 -6.25 -22.59 -4.21
C PHE A 336 -5.81 -21.32 -4.94
N ILE A 337 -4.99 -20.48 -4.32
CA ILE A 337 -4.53 -19.23 -4.96
C ILE A 337 -3.66 -19.54 -6.18
N LYS A 338 -2.80 -20.56 -6.11
CA LYS A 338 -1.98 -20.98 -7.25
C LYS A 338 -2.81 -21.36 -8.48
N SER A 339 -3.96 -22.01 -8.26
CA SER A 339 -4.87 -22.44 -9.33
C SER A 339 -5.88 -21.37 -9.76
N HIS A 340 -6.19 -20.40 -8.88
CA HIS A 340 -7.25 -19.41 -9.11
C HIS A 340 -6.75 -17.97 -9.23
N SER A 341 -5.44 -17.74 -9.27
CA SER A 341 -4.87 -16.41 -9.49
C SER A 341 -3.99 -16.37 -10.74
N ILE A 342 -3.82 -15.15 -11.25
CA ILE A 342 -2.83 -14.86 -12.27
C ILE A 342 -1.89 -13.81 -11.71
N ARG A 343 -0.61 -14.17 -11.59
CA ARG A 343 0.42 -13.19 -11.31
C ARG A 343 0.61 -12.27 -12.52
N ARG A 344 0.55 -10.96 -12.27
CA ARG A 344 0.94 -9.89 -13.18
C ARG A 344 1.96 -9.01 -12.49
N ARG A 345 3.07 -8.78 -13.19
CA ARG A 345 4.02 -7.75 -12.81
C ARG A 345 3.50 -6.46 -13.42
N ILE A 346 3.09 -5.53 -12.56
CA ILE A 346 2.56 -4.23 -12.92
C ILE A 346 3.65 -3.21 -12.61
N GLU A 347 4.25 -2.69 -13.67
CA GLU A 347 5.18 -1.58 -13.53
C GLU A 347 4.39 -0.29 -13.35
N GLN A 348 4.66 0.39 -12.24
CA GLN A 348 4.08 1.68 -11.92
C GLN A 348 5.18 2.59 -11.40
N PHE A 349 4.93 3.89 -11.48
CA PHE A 349 5.82 4.85 -10.85
C PHE A 349 5.33 5.03 -9.43
N GLY A 350 6.25 4.99 -8.48
CA GLY A 350 5.94 5.13 -7.07
C GLY A 350 4.97 6.29 -6.88
N ASP A 351 3.99 6.08 -6.01
CA ASP A 351 3.02 7.12 -5.67
C ASP A 351 3.75 8.46 -5.48
N THR A 352 3.14 9.57 -5.91
CA THR A 352 3.56 10.95 -5.59
C THR A 352 3.80 11.20 -4.09
N ARG A 353 3.52 10.22 -3.24
CA ARG A 353 3.93 10.14 -1.83
C ARG A 353 5.40 9.73 -1.71
N ALA A 354 6.29 10.64 -2.13
CA ALA A 354 7.68 10.76 -1.66
C ALA A 354 8.68 9.60 -1.82
N VAL A 355 8.30 8.43 -2.33
CA VAL A 355 9.22 7.33 -2.66
C VAL A 355 9.70 7.55 -4.10
N GLY A 356 10.84 8.22 -4.26
CA GLY A 356 11.32 8.75 -5.54
C GLY A 356 11.76 7.73 -6.61
N GLY A 357 11.24 6.50 -6.55
CA GLY A 357 11.71 5.37 -7.32
C GLY A 357 10.64 4.70 -8.19
N LYS A 358 11.09 3.71 -8.95
CA LYS A 358 10.23 2.81 -9.72
C LYS A 358 9.55 1.83 -8.76
N GLN A 359 8.26 1.55 -8.94
CA GLN A 359 7.55 0.55 -8.15
C GLN A 359 7.04 -0.57 -9.05
N ILE A 360 7.32 -1.80 -8.68
CA ILE A 360 6.82 -2.99 -9.34
C ILE A 360 5.86 -3.69 -8.40
N SER A 361 4.59 -3.74 -8.77
CA SER A 361 3.59 -4.51 -8.06
C SER A 361 3.52 -5.92 -8.65
N ASN A 362 3.83 -6.93 -7.85
CA ASN A 362 3.58 -8.33 -8.14
C ASN A 362 2.14 -8.68 -7.74
N SER A 363 1.20 -8.33 -8.61
CA SER A 363 -0.23 -8.45 -8.33
C SER A 363 -0.76 -9.83 -8.69
N PHE A 364 -1.35 -10.51 -7.72
CA PHE A 364 -2.09 -11.76 -7.89
C PHE A 364 -3.56 -11.42 -8.14
N LEU A 365 -3.96 -11.48 -9.41
CA LEU A 365 -5.31 -11.18 -9.86
C LEU A 365 -6.17 -12.44 -9.73
N MET A 366 -7.13 -12.44 -8.80
CA MET A 366 -8.01 -13.58 -8.58
C MET A 366 -8.98 -13.74 -9.75
N THR A 367 -9.03 -14.95 -10.31
CA THR A 367 -9.91 -15.30 -11.44
C THR A 367 -11.12 -16.13 -11.05
N GLY A 368 -11.12 -16.65 -9.83
CA GLY A 368 -12.26 -17.34 -9.23
C GLY A 368 -12.82 -16.56 -8.05
N GLU A 369 -13.27 -17.30 -7.05
CA GLU A 369 -13.75 -16.74 -5.79
C GLU A 369 -12.65 -15.90 -5.09
N PRO A 370 -13.00 -14.74 -4.50
CA PRO A 370 -12.08 -14.00 -3.64
C PRO A 370 -11.55 -14.85 -2.48
N LEU A 371 -10.26 -14.71 -2.14
CA LEU A 371 -9.61 -15.53 -1.11
C LEU A 371 -10.26 -15.36 0.28
N ASP A 372 -10.73 -14.17 0.60
CA ASP A 372 -11.47 -13.89 1.84
C ASP A 372 -12.81 -14.62 1.90
N VAL A 373 -13.51 -14.74 0.77
CA VAL A 373 -14.74 -15.53 0.67
C VAL A 373 -14.43 -17.03 0.80
N TRP A 374 -13.37 -17.50 0.15
CA TRP A 374 -12.92 -18.88 0.27
C TRP A 374 -12.59 -19.25 1.72
N PHE A 375 -11.83 -18.39 2.43
CA PHE A 375 -11.56 -18.59 3.85
C PHE A 375 -12.84 -18.51 4.70
N SER A 376 -13.79 -17.64 4.34
CA SER A 376 -15.08 -17.54 5.04
C SER A 376 -15.82 -18.86 5.07
N ALA A 377 -15.79 -19.62 3.96
CA ALA A 377 -16.40 -20.95 3.90
C ALA A 377 -15.71 -21.99 4.81
N LYS A 378 -14.44 -21.76 5.16
CA LYS A 378 -13.64 -22.63 6.05
C LYS A 378 -13.83 -22.28 7.54
N PHE A 379 -14.48 -21.15 7.84
CA PHE A 379 -14.77 -20.66 9.19
C PHE A 379 -16.26 -20.33 9.38
N PRO A 380 -17.18 -21.32 9.22
CA PRO A 380 -18.63 -21.08 9.08
C PRO A 380 -19.27 -20.37 10.28
N ASP A 381 -18.75 -20.58 11.50
CA ASP A 381 -19.32 -20.02 12.73
C ASP A 381 -18.95 -18.55 12.98
N TYR A 382 -18.05 -17.97 12.17
CA TYR A 382 -17.48 -16.64 12.40
C TYR A 382 -18.04 -15.55 11.47
N GLY A 383 -19.07 -15.88 10.67
CA GLY A 383 -19.94 -14.99 9.89
C GLY A 383 -19.37 -13.59 9.61
N CYS A 384 -18.64 -13.43 8.51
CA CYS A 384 -18.09 -12.15 8.02
C CYS A 384 -17.31 -11.29 9.04
N LYS A 385 -16.93 -11.78 10.23
CA LYS A 385 -15.97 -11.13 11.13
C LYS A 385 -14.53 -11.30 10.62
N PHE A 386 -14.35 -11.11 9.31
CA PHE A 386 -13.06 -10.88 8.65
C PHE A 386 -12.80 -9.38 8.74
N GLY A 387 -12.65 -8.92 9.98
CA GLY A 387 -12.27 -7.55 10.27
C GLY A 387 -10.82 -7.37 9.84
N ASP A 388 -10.61 -6.37 8.98
CA ASP A 388 -9.36 -5.65 8.84
C ASP A 388 -9.14 -4.85 10.15
N ASP A 389 -8.99 -5.56 11.28
CA ASP A 389 -8.86 -4.97 12.62
C ASP A 389 -7.49 -4.31 12.79
N LEU A 390 -6.56 -4.53 11.85
CA LEU A 390 -5.20 -4.04 11.91
C LEU A 390 -5.06 -2.52 11.85
N THR A 391 -6.12 -1.81 11.46
CA THR A 391 -6.03 -0.35 11.33
C THR A 391 -7.24 0.44 11.82
N GLY A 392 -8.33 -0.21 12.26
CA GLY A 392 -9.60 0.48 12.54
C GLY A 392 -10.11 1.29 11.33
N CYS A 393 -9.62 0.99 10.13
CA CYS A 393 -9.96 1.71 8.91
C CYS A 393 -11.27 1.20 8.33
N GLY A 394 -12.12 2.12 7.87
CA GLY A 394 -13.36 1.75 7.19
C GLY A 394 -13.06 1.04 5.87
N VAL A 395 -13.63 -0.13 5.66
CA VAL A 395 -13.56 -0.85 4.37
C VAL A 395 -14.77 -0.47 3.53
N GLU A 396 -14.54 -0.07 2.28
CA GLU A 396 -15.57 0.21 1.31
C GLU A 396 -15.45 -0.73 0.11
N SER A 397 -16.59 -1.11 -0.48
CA SER A 397 -16.64 -1.96 -1.68
C SER A 397 -17.03 -1.13 -2.89
N LEU A 398 -16.06 -0.86 -3.76
CA LEU A 398 -16.22 0.05 -4.91
C LEU A 398 -16.04 -0.69 -6.25
N THR A 399 -16.86 -0.36 -7.24
CA THR A 399 -16.55 -0.67 -8.65
C THR A 399 -15.41 0.22 -9.15
N LEU A 400 -14.78 -0.11 -10.29
CA LEU A 400 -13.77 0.76 -10.88
C LEU A 400 -14.36 2.13 -11.27
N LEU A 401 -15.61 2.20 -11.74
CA LEU A 401 -16.28 3.47 -12.03
C LEU A 401 -16.49 4.31 -10.77
N GLN A 402 -16.90 3.69 -9.66
CA GLN A 402 -17.03 4.37 -8.38
C GLN A 402 -15.68 4.87 -7.85
N ALA A 403 -14.62 4.05 -7.95
CA ALA A 403 -13.27 4.45 -7.58
C ALA A 403 -12.79 5.65 -8.43
N LEU A 404 -13.04 5.62 -9.75
CA LEU A 404 -12.72 6.73 -10.66
C LEU A 404 -13.50 8.01 -10.35
N ALA A 405 -14.77 7.91 -9.93
CA ALA A 405 -15.55 9.06 -9.51
C ALA A 405 -15.04 9.71 -8.22
N GLN A 406 -14.18 9.03 -7.48
CA GLN A 406 -13.62 9.43 -6.18
C GLN A 406 -12.08 9.38 -6.19
N PHE A 407 -11.45 9.42 -7.37
CA PHE A 407 -10.04 9.07 -7.55
C PHE A 407 -9.04 9.92 -6.75
N ARG A 408 -9.46 11.08 -6.23
CA ARG A 408 -8.66 11.90 -5.30
C ARG A 408 -8.44 11.22 -3.95
N LEU A 409 -9.34 10.33 -3.57
CA LEU A 409 -9.27 9.53 -2.35
C LEU A 409 -8.66 8.16 -2.63
N VAL A 410 -8.37 7.76 -3.87
CA VAL A 410 -7.84 6.42 -4.18
C VAL A 410 -6.41 6.55 -4.67
N LYS A 411 -5.50 5.73 -4.14
CA LYS A 411 -4.14 5.69 -4.69
C LYS A 411 -4.18 5.31 -6.16
N TYR A 412 -3.51 6.06 -7.01
CA TYR A 412 -3.56 5.79 -8.45
C TYR A 412 -2.92 4.43 -8.78
N SER A 413 -1.94 3.95 -8.01
CA SER A 413 -1.40 2.59 -8.14
C SER A 413 -2.51 1.55 -8.05
N HIS A 414 -3.42 1.70 -7.10
CA HIS A 414 -4.54 0.78 -6.92
C HIS A 414 -5.58 0.90 -8.02
N ILE A 415 -5.84 2.10 -8.56
CA ILE A 415 -6.68 2.28 -9.75
C ILE A 415 -6.10 1.46 -10.92
N LEU A 416 -4.78 1.48 -11.10
CA LEU A 416 -4.10 0.74 -12.17
C LEU A 416 -4.10 -0.78 -11.94
N ILE A 417 -3.91 -1.25 -10.71
CA ILE A 417 -4.02 -2.68 -10.39
C ILE A 417 -5.46 -3.18 -10.61
N VAL A 418 -6.46 -2.40 -10.19
CA VAL A 418 -7.89 -2.71 -10.41
C VAL A 418 -8.24 -2.69 -11.90
N LEU A 419 -7.71 -1.74 -12.68
CA LEU A 419 -7.81 -1.73 -14.14
C LEU A 419 -7.24 -3.01 -14.75
N ALA A 420 -6.03 -3.41 -14.34
CA ALA A 420 -5.40 -4.64 -14.82
C ALA A 420 -6.29 -5.87 -14.54
N HIS A 421 -6.88 -5.94 -13.34
CA HIS A 421 -7.85 -6.99 -12.99
C HIS A 421 -9.08 -6.96 -13.90
N GLN A 422 -9.70 -5.80 -14.12
CA GLN A 422 -10.87 -5.66 -14.99
C GLN A 422 -10.59 -6.14 -16.41
N LEU A 423 -9.48 -5.69 -17.01
CA LEU A 423 -9.10 -6.06 -18.38
C LEU A 423 -8.84 -7.56 -18.51
N VAL A 424 -8.15 -8.16 -17.53
CA VAL A 424 -7.91 -9.60 -17.47
C VAL A 424 -9.23 -10.37 -17.30
N GLY A 425 -10.12 -9.87 -16.45
CA GLY A 425 -11.42 -10.47 -16.19
C GLY A 425 -12.31 -10.50 -17.43
N PHE A 426 -12.39 -9.40 -18.18
CA PHE A 426 -13.08 -9.35 -19.48
C PHE A 426 -12.50 -10.29 -20.52
N LYS A 427 -11.17 -10.42 -20.56
CA LYS A 427 -10.50 -11.33 -21.50
C LYS A 427 -10.77 -12.80 -21.17
N ARG A 428 -10.94 -13.13 -19.88
CA ARG A 428 -11.18 -14.50 -19.40
C ARG A 428 -12.65 -14.84 -19.13
N ASN A 429 -13.55 -13.89 -19.32
CA ASN A 429 -14.97 -14.00 -18.99
C ASN A 429 -15.20 -14.37 -17.51
N THR A 430 -14.34 -13.87 -16.61
CA THR A 430 -14.56 -13.97 -15.16
C THR A 430 -15.24 -12.72 -14.60
N LEU A 431 -15.35 -11.67 -15.41
CA LEU A 431 -16.18 -10.49 -15.19
C LEU A 431 -17.01 -10.25 -16.45
N TYR A 432 -18.31 -10.02 -16.28
CA TYR A 432 -19.25 -9.82 -17.38
C TYR A 432 -19.60 -8.35 -17.53
N PHE A 433 -19.63 -7.86 -18.77
CA PHE A 433 -19.89 -6.45 -19.08
C PHE A 433 -21.17 -5.94 -18.40
N ASP A 434 -22.28 -6.67 -18.56
CA ASP A 434 -23.59 -6.27 -18.05
C ASP A 434 -23.67 -6.26 -16.51
N GLU A 435 -22.75 -6.96 -15.82
CA GLU A 435 -22.69 -7.02 -14.37
C GLU A 435 -21.81 -5.94 -13.74
N VAL A 436 -20.78 -5.50 -14.47
CA VAL A 436 -19.79 -4.55 -13.94
C VAL A 436 -19.93 -3.14 -14.50
N TRP A 437 -20.68 -2.97 -15.59
CA TRP A 437 -20.83 -1.68 -16.26
C TRP A 437 -22.15 -0.99 -15.89
N ASP A 438 -22.06 0.03 -15.05
CA ASP A 438 -23.21 0.90 -14.75
C ASP A 438 -23.10 2.24 -15.50
N ILE A 439 -24.12 2.56 -16.29
CA ILE A 439 -24.13 3.76 -17.12
C ILE A 439 -24.16 5.07 -16.30
N LYS A 440 -24.82 5.07 -15.14
CA LYS A 440 -24.92 6.26 -14.28
C LYS A 440 -23.57 6.51 -13.59
N GLU A 441 -22.91 5.46 -13.12
CA GLU A 441 -21.57 5.51 -12.55
C GLU A 441 -20.55 5.94 -13.60
N PHE A 442 -20.66 5.44 -14.83
CA PHE A 442 -19.81 5.86 -15.94
C PHE A 442 -19.96 7.36 -16.21
N GLN A 443 -21.18 7.85 -16.33
CA GLN A 443 -21.44 9.28 -16.54
C GLN A 443 -20.94 10.14 -15.37
N LYS A 444 -21.08 9.66 -14.14
CA LYS A 444 -20.57 10.33 -12.94
C LYS A 444 -19.04 10.41 -12.97
N ALA A 445 -18.35 9.28 -13.16
CA ALA A 445 -16.89 9.22 -13.25
C ALA A 445 -16.36 10.12 -14.38
N ARG A 446 -16.97 10.03 -15.56
CA ARG A 446 -16.65 10.88 -16.71
C ARG A 446 -16.80 12.37 -16.40
N LYS A 447 -17.90 12.78 -15.79
CA LYS A 447 -18.14 14.18 -15.40
C LYS A 447 -17.12 14.66 -14.36
N THR A 448 -16.81 13.84 -13.36
CA THR A 448 -15.79 14.16 -12.35
C THR A 448 -14.44 14.38 -13.01
N LEU A 449 -13.96 13.42 -13.81
CA LEU A 449 -12.65 13.51 -14.46
C LEU A 449 -12.55 14.70 -15.41
N LEU A 450 -13.59 14.99 -16.19
CA LEU A 450 -13.63 16.17 -17.05
C LEU A 450 -13.49 17.47 -16.26
N ARG A 451 -14.25 17.61 -15.17
CA ARG A 451 -14.20 18.78 -14.31
C ARG A 451 -12.82 18.96 -13.68
N GLU A 452 -12.23 17.88 -13.17
CA GLU A 452 -10.93 17.91 -12.51
C GLU A 452 -9.79 18.20 -13.50
N ALA A 453 -9.84 17.63 -14.72
CA ALA A 453 -8.87 17.95 -15.76
C ALA A 453 -8.92 19.43 -16.18
N GLN A 454 -10.13 19.98 -16.35
CA GLN A 454 -10.33 21.39 -16.67
C GLN A 454 -9.88 22.30 -15.53
N ALA A 455 -10.14 21.92 -14.27
CA ALA A 455 -9.69 22.67 -13.11
C ALA A 455 -8.16 22.69 -13.03
N ALA A 456 -7.49 21.53 -13.21
CA ALA A 456 -6.04 21.44 -13.25
C ALA A 456 -5.43 22.27 -14.39
N SER A 457 -6.01 22.21 -15.59
CA SER A 457 -5.59 23.00 -16.74
C SER A 457 -5.67 24.50 -16.44
N LYS A 458 -6.80 24.96 -15.90
CA LYS A 458 -7.00 26.37 -15.51
C LYS A 458 -6.01 26.81 -14.43
N LEU A 459 -5.76 25.97 -13.42
CA LEU A 459 -4.83 26.24 -12.33
C LEU A 459 -3.41 26.52 -12.87
N ILE A 460 -2.94 25.69 -13.80
CA ILE A 460 -1.64 25.85 -14.46
C ILE A 460 -1.60 27.12 -15.31
N GLN A 461 -2.69 27.46 -16.00
CA GLN A 461 -2.77 28.70 -16.81
C GLN A 461 -2.73 29.96 -15.94
N THR A 462 -3.41 29.96 -14.80
CA THR A 462 -3.54 31.16 -13.96
C THR A 462 -2.42 31.33 -12.95
N GLY A 463 -1.69 30.25 -12.62
CA GLY A 463 -0.62 30.28 -11.61
C GLY A 463 -1.11 30.65 -10.20
N LEU A 464 -2.42 30.56 -9.96
CA LEU A 464 -3.12 30.92 -8.72
C LEU A 464 -3.67 29.69 -8.05
#